data_AF-A0A2V9IEY5-F1
#
_entry.id   AF-A0A2V9IEY5-F1
#
_cell.length_a   1.000
_cell.length_b   1.000
_cell.length_c   1.000
_cell.angle_alpha   90.00
_cell.angle_beta   90.00
_cell.angle_gamma   90.00
#
_symmetry.space_group_name_H-M   'P 1'
#
loop_
_entity.id
_entity.type
_entity.pdbx_description
1 polymer ?
#
loop_
_entity_poly.entity_id
_entity_poly.type
_entity_poly.pdbx_seq_one_letter_code
_entity_poly.pdbx_strand_id
1 'polypeptide(L)' 'MRPEYDFSAAVRGLTAARYARGANIAVIDPKVLDVFPDSTTVNQTLRALAPVLRRQRRRASKRRSA' A
#
# COMPACT_ATOMS: atom_id res chain seq x y z
N MET A 1 9.27 -26.45 -14.13
CA MET A 1 10.19 -25.77 -13.19
C MET A 1 11.50 -25.58 -13.90
N ARG A 2 12.19 -24.43 -13.73
CA ARG A 2 13.48 -24.21 -14.37
C ARG A 2 14.58 -25.04 -13.66
N PRO A 3 15.57 -25.59 -14.38
CA PRO A 3 16.62 -26.42 -13.79
C PRO A 3 17.49 -25.68 -12.77
N GLU A 4 17.62 -24.35 -12.92
CA GLU A 4 18.52 -23.53 -12.09
C GLU A 4 17.93 -23.22 -10.70
N TYR A 5 16.69 -23.63 -10.42
CA TYR A 5 16.04 -23.32 -9.16
C TYR A 5 16.26 -24.44 -8.13
N ASP A 6 16.96 -24.11 -7.06
CA ASP A 6 17.09 -24.98 -5.90
C ASP A 6 15.87 -24.80 -4.96
N PHE A 7 15.08 -25.86 -4.85
CA PHE A 7 13.93 -25.94 -3.94
C PHE A 7 14.16 -26.95 -2.80
N SER A 8 15.39 -27.42 -2.58
CA SER A 8 15.71 -28.37 -1.51
C SER A 8 15.29 -27.88 -0.12
N ALA A 9 15.33 -26.57 0.12
CA ALA A 9 14.89 -25.91 1.35
C ALA A 9 13.46 -25.32 1.27
N ALA A 10 12.70 -25.60 0.21
CA ALA A 10 11.41 -24.97 -0.01
C ALA A 10 10.33 -25.51 0.94
N VAL A 11 9.67 -24.60 1.67
CA VAL A 11 8.56 -24.92 2.57
C VAL A 11 7.24 -24.50 1.92
N ARG A 12 6.29 -25.44 1.78
CA ARG A 12 4.94 -25.13 1.28
C ARG A 12 4.31 -24.05 2.16
N GLY A 13 3.87 -22.96 1.54
CA GLY A 13 3.16 -21.89 2.24
C GLY A 13 4.04 -20.93 3.06
N LEU A 14 5.36 -20.95 2.92
CA LEU A 14 6.30 -20.08 3.65
C LEU A 14 5.89 -18.59 3.68
N THR A 15 5.39 -18.10 2.55
CA THR A 15 4.91 -16.71 2.38
C THR A 15 3.39 -16.60 2.33
N ALA A 16 2.64 -17.71 2.38
CA ALA A 16 1.19 -17.71 2.25
C ALA A 16 0.53 -16.90 3.38
N ALA A 17 1.00 -17.05 4.62
CA ALA A 17 0.52 -16.24 5.75
C ALA A 17 0.86 -14.74 5.60
N ARG A 18 2.01 -14.42 4.98
CA ARG A 18 2.38 -13.02 4.70
C ARG A 18 1.51 -12.41 3.61
N TYR A 19 1.20 -13.18 2.59
CA TYR A 19 0.32 -12.81 1.48
C TYR A 19 -1.15 -12.67 1.92
N ALA A 20 -1.64 -13.59 2.75
CA ALA A 20 -3.01 -13.58 3.26
C ALA A 20 -3.33 -12.37 4.15
N ARG A 21 -2.32 -11.75 4.78
CA ARG A 21 -2.45 -10.47 5.50
C ARG A 21 -2.69 -9.27 4.56
N GLY A 22 -2.69 -9.50 3.24
CA GLY A 22 -2.74 -8.49 2.21
C GLY A 22 -1.34 -7.95 1.92
N ALA A 23 -1.00 -7.83 0.64
CA ALA A 23 0.12 -7.00 0.23
C ALA A 23 -0.33 -5.54 0.32
N ASN A 24 -0.09 -4.90 1.48
CA ASN A 24 -0.31 -3.46 1.66
C ASN A 24 0.80 -2.63 0.98
N ILE A 25 1.16 -3.00 -0.25
CA ILE A 25 2.21 -2.35 -1.05
C ILE A 25 1.50 -1.53 -2.11
N ALA A 26 1.65 -0.21 -2.01
CA ALA A 26 1.25 0.72 -3.07
C ALA A 26 2.50 1.16 -3.82
N VAL A 27 2.48 1.00 -5.14
CA VAL A 27 3.53 1.55 -6.01
C VAL A 27 3.34 3.06 -6.06
N ILE A 28 4.40 3.81 -5.77
CA ILE A 28 4.40 5.27 -5.83
C ILE A 28 4.71 5.66 -7.28
N ASP A 29 3.90 6.56 -7.83
CA ASP A 29 4.17 7.13 -9.16
C ASP A 29 5.53 7.86 -9.14
N PRO A 30 6.42 7.61 -10.12
CA PRO A 30 7.72 8.28 -10.18
C PRO A 30 7.66 9.81 -10.07
N LYS A 31 6.62 10.45 -10.62
CA LYS A 31 6.45 11.91 -10.55
C LYS A 31 6.15 12.40 -9.14
N VAL A 32 5.58 11.54 -8.29
CA VAL A 32 5.37 11.86 -6.88
C VAL A 32 6.69 11.79 -6.13
N LEU A 33 7.65 10.99 -6.59
CA LEU A 33 9.00 10.92 -6.01
C LEU A 33 9.85 12.15 -6.31
N ASP A 34 9.50 12.93 -7.33
CA ASP A 34 10.13 14.25 -7.57
C ASP A 34 9.88 15.22 -6.41
N VAL A 35 8.78 15.01 -5.66
CA VAL A 35 8.39 15.83 -4.50
C VAL A 35 8.73 15.14 -3.18
N PHE A 36 8.62 13.82 -3.13
CA PHE A 36 8.88 13.04 -1.92
C PHE A 36 10.02 12.04 -2.13
N PRO A 37 11.12 12.13 -1.37
CA PRO A 37 12.30 11.30 -1.62
C PRO A 37 12.06 9.79 -1.38
N ASP A 38 11.08 9.42 -0.57
CA ASP A 38 10.77 8.02 -0.27
C ASP A 38 9.32 7.76 0.20
N SER A 39 8.99 6.47 0.34
CA SER A 39 7.70 6.02 0.84
C SER A 39 7.42 6.44 2.28
N THR A 40 8.47 6.65 3.09
CA THR A 40 8.32 7.06 4.49
C THR A 40 7.75 8.46 4.56
N THR A 41 8.33 9.37 3.78
CA THR A 41 7.92 10.77 3.67
C THR A 41 6.50 10.87 3.12
N VAL A 42 6.19 10.14 2.04
CA VAL A 42 4.82 10.07 1.49
C VAL A 42 3.81 9.64 2.57
N ASN A 43 4.12 8.56 3.31
CA ASN A 43 3.21 8.04 4.32
C ASN A 43 3.00 9.01 5.49
N GLN A 44 4.05 9.70 5.93
CA GLN A 44 3.95 10.71 6.98
C GLN A 44 3.05 11.87 6.54
N THR A 45 3.26 12.39 5.32
CA THR A 45 2.43 13.46 4.76
C THR A 45 0.96 13.05 4.63
N LEU A 46 0.69 11.85 4.09
CA LEU A 46 -0.67 11.34 3.96
C LEU A 46 -1.35 11.14 5.31
N ARG A 47 -0.62 10.72 6.36
CA ARG A 47 -1.14 10.61 7.72
C ARG A 47 -1.51 11.97 8.30
N ALA A 48 -0.67 12.98 8.11
CA ALA A 48 -0.96 14.35 8.54
C ALA A 48 -2.19 14.92 7.82
N LEU A 49 -2.37 14.59 6.54
CA LEU A 49 -3.50 15.05 5.73
C LEU A 49 -4.81 14.26 5.97
N ALA A 50 -4.72 13.05 6.52
CA ALA A 50 -5.85 12.13 6.68
C ALA A 50 -7.08 12.71 7.40
N PRO A 51 -6.97 13.55 8.46
CA PRO A 51 -8.14 14.15 9.11
C PRO A 51 -8.96 15.03 8.16
N VAL A 52 -8.28 15.80 7.29
CA VAL A 52 -8.93 16.70 6.32
C VAL A 52 -9.65 15.88 5.25
N LEU A 53 -8.98 14.87 4.69
CA LEU A 53 -9.54 13.98 3.68
C LEU A 53 -10.77 13.22 4.20
N ARG A 54 -10.71 12.71 5.44
CA ARG A 54 -11.84 12.03 6.09
C ARG A 54 -13.05 12.94 6.23
N ARG A 55 -12.83 14.20 6.63
CA ARG A 55 -13.91 15.20 6.76
C ARG A 55 -14.58 15.49 5.42
N GLN A 56 -13.80 15.64 4.35
CA GLN A 56 -14.33 15.84 3.00
C GLN A 56 -15.14 14.64 2.53
N ARG A 57 -14.62 13.41 2.71
CA ARG A 57 -15.32 12.18 2.31
C ARG A 57 -16.68 12.03 2.99
N ARG A 58 -16.76 12.36 4.29
CA ARG A 58 -18.02 12.34 5.04
C ARG A 58 -19.03 13.37 4.51
N ARG A 59 -18.58 14.57 4.15
CA ARG A 59 -19.45 15.60 3.54
C ARG A 59 -19.97 15.16 2.18
N ALA A 60 -19.12 14.58 1.33
CA ALA A 60 -19.52 14.05 0.03
C ALA A 60 -20.57 12.93 0.17
N SER A 61 -20.39 12.02 1.12
CA SER A 61 -21.36 10.96 1.41
C SER A 61 -22.72 11.51 1.82
N LYS A 62 -22.77 12.55 2.67
CA LYS A 62 -24.04 13.15 3.12
C LYS A 62 -24.80 13.84 1.98
N ARG A 63 -24.10 14.47 1.03
CA ARG A 63 -24.72 15.11 -0.14
C ARG A 63 -25.31 14.12 -1.15
N ARG A 64 -24.89 12.85 -1.10
CA ARG A 64 -25.35 11.80 -2.02
C ARG A 64 -26.59 11.06 -1.52
N SER A 65 -26.88 11.20 -0.22
CA SER A 65 -28.04 10.62 0.47
C SER A 65 -29.19 11.62 0.70
N ALA A 66 -29.05 12.83 0.16
CA ALA A 66 -30.06 13.90 0.15
C ALA A 66 -30.45 14.17 -1.30
#